data_AF-A0A7Y4NBP6-F1
#
_entry.id   AF-A0A7Y4NBP6-F1
#
_cell.length_a   1.000
_cell.length_b   1.000
_cell.length_c   1.000
_cell.angle_alpha   90.00
_cell.angle_beta   90.00
_cell.angle_gamma   90.00
#
_symmetry.space_group_name_H-M   'P 1'
#
loop_
_entity.id
_entity.type
_entity.pdbx_description
1 polymer ?
#
loop_
_entity_poly.entity_id
_entity_poly.type
_entity_poly.pdbx_seq_one_letter_code
_entity_poly.pdbx_strand_id
1 'polypeptide(L)'
;MNPWLTTLAIAAVLVLSRIGFRAWRRERLRRRWRALGPKLELSPAVAPARHLLVGSHRGHPVEVSLARTGGSRLRLLLDARLPEGFALTPQRWGRWGASKRQDLQVGQSLLDEAYLIQGANPAAVLRLMKEPAVREALLTLQQQGVRVQLVGQELLAPVRGDFNEETCRALLRDLARFASALREAAERHRAQADAARDAARSEIPVIGSRHPLFARGDFQELARLRAEFGERWTRHKALVFAGGVVGLVVGGVLWFVARGMPRPEGWDLTGLPVALLFIGASVAQAWSIHYQLLCPSCGNDVRHVEPDPLTPDGEDQPALSLDRCPHCDLRLR
;
A
#
# COMPACT_ATOMS: atom_id res chain seq x y z
N MET A 1 -53.88 0.12 35.42
CA MET A 1 -52.45 -0.12 35.12
C MET A 1 -52.04 0.77 33.95
N ASN A 2 -50.93 1.51 34.06
CA ASN A 2 -50.54 2.49 33.05
C ASN A 2 -49.83 1.78 31.86
N PRO A 3 -50.38 1.82 30.63
CA PRO A 3 -49.88 1.06 29.46
C PRO A 3 -48.47 1.47 29.01
N TRP A 4 -47.99 2.65 29.42
CA TRP A 4 -46.63 3.12 29.14
C TRP A 4 -45.57 2.43 30.02
N LEU A 5 -45.93 2.04 31.24
CA LEU A 5 -45.00 1.35 32.15
C LEU A 5 -44.78 -0.11 31.73
N THR A 6 -45.80 -0.78 31.19
CA THR A 6 -45.68 -2.15 30.67
C THR A 6 -44.84 -2.21 29.39
N THR A 7 -44.99 -1.23 28.50
CA THR A 7 -44.17 -1.13 27.28
C THR A 7 -42.71 -0.82 27.59
N LEU A 8 -42.41 0.06 28.55
CA LEU A 8 -41.05 0.30 29.03
C LEU A 8 -40.43 -0.93 29.70
N ALA A 9 -41.18 -1.66 30.52
CA ALA A 9 -40.70 -2.89 31.15
C ALA A 9 -40.37 -3.98 30.12
N ILE A 10 -41.22 -4.18 29.10
CA ILE A 10 -40.98 -5.12 28.00
C ILE A 10 -39.74 -4.70 27.19
N ALA A 11 -39.61 -3.42 26.86
CA ALA A 11 -38.44 -2.89 26.14
C ALA A 11 -37.14 -3.08 26.96
N ALA A 12 -37.16 -2.83 28.26
CA ALA A 12 -36.01 -3.03 29.15
C ALA A 12 -35.61 -4.51 29.23
N VAL A 13 -36.57 -5.43 29.34
CA VAL A 13 -36.32 -6.89 29.32
C VAL A 13 -35.77 -7.35 27.97
N LEU A 14 -36.27 -6.83 26.86
CA LEU A 14 -35.75 -7.13 25.52
C LEU A 14 -34.33 -6.58 25.32
N VAL A 15 -34.01 -5.41 25.86
CA VAL A 15 -32.66 -4.83 25.78
C VAL A 15 -31.68 -5.60 26.68
N LEU A 16 -32.05 -5.89 27.93
CA LEU A 16 -31.25 -6.65 28.88
C LEU A 16 -31.01 -8.09 28.40
N SER A 17 -32.01 -8.74 27.80
CA SER A 17 -31.85 -10.08 27.20
C SER A 17 -30.90 -10.06 26.00
N ARG A 18 -30.95 -9.02 25.15
CA ARG A 18 -30.02 -8.87 24.02
C ARG A 18 -28.58 -8.62 24.48
N ILE A 19 -28.39 -7.83 25.53
CA ILE A 19 -27.08 -7.56 26.15
C ILE A 19 -26.53 -8.84 26.81
N GLY A 20 -27.36 -9.54 27.60
CA GLY A 20 -27.02 -10.81 28.24
C GLY A 20 -26.65 -11.89 27.23
N PHE A 21 -27.44 -12.03 26.16
CA PHE A 21 -27.16 -12.97 25.07
C PHE A 21 -25.85 -12.64 24.35
N ARG A 22 -25.57 -11.35 24.09
CA ARG A 22 -24.29 -10.90 23.51
C ARG A 22 -23.11 -11.19 24.44
N ALA A 23 -23.25 -10.94 25.73
CA ALA A 23 -22.21 -11.23 26.73
C ALA A 23 -21.95 -12.74 26.83
N TRP A 24 -23.00 -13.56 26.92
CA TRP A 24 -22.91 -15.02 26.93
C TRP A 24 -22.25 -15.56 25.66
N ARG A 25 -22.66 -15.09 24.48
CA ARG A 25 -22.07 -15.49 23.19
C ARG A 25 -20.58 -15.14 23.12
N ARG A 26 -20.19 -13.95 23.60
CA ARG A 26 -18.78 -13.53 23.68
C ARG A 26 -17.97 -14.43 24.60
N GLU A 27 -18.49 -14.75 25.77
CA GLU A 27 -17.78 -15.60 26.74
C GLU A 27 -17.66 -17.04 26.23
N ARG A 28 -18.71 -17.58 25.60
CA ARG A 28 -18.67 -18.90 24.94
C ARG A 28 -17.63 -18.93 23.82
N LEU A 29 -17.55 -17.90 22.99
CA LEU A 29 -16.53 -17.75 21.94
C LEU A 29 -15.13 -17.68 22.53
N ARG A 30 -14.91 -16.89 23.60
CA ARG A 30 -13.61 -16.81 24.29
C ARG A 30 -13.16 -18.15 24.84
N ARG A 31 -14.06 -18.91 25.48
CA ARG A 31 -13.74 -20.24 26.03
C ARG A 31 -13.36 -21.21 24.92
N ARG A 32 -14.14 -21.25 23.84
CA ARG A 32 -13.83 -22.05 22.64
C ARG A 32 -12.47 -21.65 22.04
N TRP A 33 -12.19 -20.35 21.97
CA TRP A 33 -10.93 -19.83 21.47
C TRP A 33 -9.72 -20.26 22.31
N ARG A 34 -9.81 -20.14 23.64
CA ARG A 34 -8.75 -20.61 24.54
C ARG A 34 -8.52 -22.11 24.44
N ALA A 35 -9.58 -22.88 24.23
CA ALA A 35 -9.49 -24.33 24.04
C ALA A 35 -8.89 -24.71 22.67
N LEU A 36 -8.93 -23.82 21.67
CA LEU A 36 -8.38 -24.05 20.33
C LEU A 36 -6.87 -23.80 20.27
N GLY A 37 -6.35 -22.84 21.05
CA GLY A 37 -4.91 -22.55 21.14
C GLY A 37 -4.02 -23.81 21.24
N PRO A 38 -4.15 -24.64 22.29
CA PRO A 38 -3.30 -25.82 22.46
C PRO A 38 -3.49 -26.84 21.33
N LYS A 39 -4.69 -26.94 20.75
CA LYS A 39 -4.96 -27.88 19.65
C LYS A 39 -4.36 -27.43 18.32
N LEU A 40 -4.18 -26.13 18.14
CA LEU A 40 -3.51 -25.57 16.98
C LEU A 40 -2.00 -25.38 17.20
N GLU A 41 -1.49 -25.77 18.38
CA GLU A 41 -0.10 -25.49 18.82
C GLU A 41 0.22 -23.99 18.81
N LEU A 42 -0.79 -23.15 19.06
CA LEU A 42 -0.65 -21.69 19.10
C LEU A 42 -0.79 -21.19 20.53
N SER A 43 0.08 -20.24 20.89
CA SER A 43 0.10 -19.62 22.21
C SER A 43 -0.74 -18.34 22.23
N PRO A 44 -1.48 -18.07 23.32
CA PRO A 44 -2.18 -16.80 23.48
C PRO A 44 -1.20 -15.65 23.59
N ALA A 45 -1.49 -14.56 22.89
CA ALA A 45 -0.74 -13.32 22.95
C ALA A 45 -1.64 -12.15 23.39
N VAL A 46 -1.05 -11.20 24.10
CA VAL A 46 -1.78 -10.06 24.67
C VAL A 46 -1.99 -9.00 23.60
N ALA A 47 -3.25 -8.70 23.29
CA ALA A 47 -3.63 -7.58 22.45
C ALA A 47 -4.88 -6.87 23.02
N PRO A 48 -4.88 -5.53 23.13
CA PRO A 48 -5.94 -4.79 23.84
C PRO A 48 -7.32 -4.90 23.16
N ALA A 49 -7.36 -5.05 21.83
CA ALA A 49 -8.59 -4.99 21.05
C ALA A 49 -9.06 -6.35 20.48
N ARG A 50 -8.28 -7.42 20.59
CA ARG A 50 -8.52 -8.71 19.92
C ARG A 50 -7.99 -9.88 20.74
N HIS A 51 -8.62 -11.05 20.61
CA HIS A 51 -8.02 -12.30 21.10
C HIS A 51 -7.07 -12.81 20.03
N LEU A 52 -5.84 -13.11 20.41
CA LEU A 52 -4.76 -13.38 19.47
C LEU A 52 -4.04 -14.66 19.86
N LEU A 53 -3.84 -15.54 18.89
CA LEU A 53 -3.04 -16.75 19.02
C LEU A 53 -1.87 -16.63 18.05
N VAL A 54 -0.64 -16.81 18.52
CA VAL A 54 0.58 -16.77 17.70
C VAL A 54 1.30 -18.10 17.81
N GLY A 55 1.93 -18.51 16.73
CA GLY A 55 2.85 -19.63 16.73
C GLY A 55 3.45 -19.81 15.35
N SER A 56 3.80 -21.05 15.05
CA SER A 56 4.32 -21.44 13.74
C SER A 56 3.53 -22.63 13.21
N HIS A 57 3.22 -22.64 11.92
CA HIS A 57 2.64 -23.78 11.24
C HIS A 57 3.49 -24.15 10.02
N ARG A 58 4.06 -25.36 10.02
CA ARG A 58 4.93 -25.87 8.93
C ARG A 58 6.07 -24.89 8.57
N GLY A 59 6.68 -24.28 9.59
CA GLY A 59 7.78 -23.33 9.43
C GLY A 59 7.36 -21.88 9.12
N HIS A 60 6.07 -21.61 8.90
CA HIS A 60 5.57 -20.25 8.67
C HIS A 60 5.04 -19.64 9.97
N PRO A 61 5.41 -18.39 10.33
CA PRO A 61 4.81 -17.70 11.46
C PRO A 61 3.33 -17.40 11.18
N VAL A 62 2.47 -17.71 12.15
CA VAL A 62 1.02 -17.58 12.03
C VAL A 62 0.47 -16.77 13.20
N GLU A 63 -0.42 -15.84 12.88
CA GLU A 63 -1.31 -15.17 13.80
C GLU A 63 -2.76 -15.53 13.46
N VAL A 64 -3.51 -15.98 14.46
CA VAL A 64 -4.96 -16.11 14.36
C VAL A 64 -5.58 -15.09 15.30
N SER A 65 -6.47 -14.25 14.77
CA SER A 65 -7.11 -13.17 15.50
C SER A 65 -8.62 -13.31 15.50
N LEU A 66 -9.24 -13.03 16.65
CA LEU A 66 -10.68 -12.91 16.81
C LEU A 66 -11.02 -11.49 17.28
N ALA A 67 -11.67 -10.75 16.39
CA ALA A 67 -12.16 -9.41 16.68
C ALA A 67 -13.31 -9.46 17.70
N ARG A 68 -13.50 -8.37 18.47
CA ARG A 68 -14.64 -8.23 19.41
C ARG A 68 -16.01 -8.35 18.74
N THR A 69 -16.08 -8.08 17.44
CA THR A 69 -17.28 -8.20 16.60
C THR A 69 -17.59 -9.64 16.20
N GLY A 70 -16.69 -10.60 16.50
CA GLY A 70 -16.83 -12.02 16.20
C GLY A 70 -16.20 -12.46 14.88
N GLY A 71 -15.67 -11.52 14.08
CA GLY A 71 -14.91 -11.86 12.89
C GLY A 71 -13.56 -12.49 13.25
N SER A 72 -13.22 -13.60 12.60
CA SER A 72 -11.92 -14.27 12.75
C SER A 72 -11.09 -14.12 11.49
N ARG A 73 -9.79 -13.91 11.67
CA ARG A 73 -8.83 -13.72 10.59
C ARG A 73 -7.55 -14.46 10.92
N LEU A 74 -7.07 -15.22 9.95
CA LEU A 74 -5.78 -15.88 9.95
C LEU A 74 -4.81 -15.01 9.13
N ARG A 75 -3.65 -14.76 9.70
CA ARG A 75 -2.52 -14.07 9.09
C ARG A 75 -1.33 -15.03 9.11
N LEU A 76 -0.74 -15.25 7.96
CA LEU A 76 0.48 -16.03 7.80
C LEU A 76 1.56 -15.10 7.23
N LEU A 77 2.74 -15.09 7.85
CA LEU A 77 3.88 -14.32 7.38
C LEU A 77 4.69 -15.15 6.40
N LEU A 78 4.90 -14.59 5.21
CA LEU A 78 5.70 -15.19 4.16
C LEU A 78 7.16 -14.78 4.37
N ASP A 79 8.00 -15.74 4.73
CA ASP A 79 9.44 -15.55 4.70
C ASP A 79 9.98 -15.77 3.28
N ALA A 80 9.53 -14.90 2.37
CA ALA A 80 9.89 -14.94 0.96
C ALA A 80 9.98 -13.53 0.42
N ARG A 81 11.05 -13.24 -0.31
CA ARG A 81 11.14 -11.99 -1.04
C ARG A 81 10.29 -12.11 -2.31
N LEU A 82 9.12 -11.49 -2.30
CA LEU A 82 8.22 -11.43 -3.45
C LEU A 82 8.63 -10.29 -4.42
N PRO A 83 8.10 -10.25 -5.65
CA PRO A 83 8.26 -9.09 -6.52
C PRO A 83 7.77 -7.81 -5.83
N GLU A 84 8.45 -6.69 -6.09
CA GLU A 84 8.13 -5.42 -5.45
C GLU A 84 6.69 -4.98 -5.77
N GLY A 85 5.98 -4.53 -4.74
CA GLY A 85 4.59 -4.11 -4.86
C GLY A 85 3.62 -5.25 -5.15
N PHE A 86 4.04 -6.52 -5.09
CA PHE A 86 3.14 -7.64 -5.34
C PHE A 86 2.00 -7.66 -4.31
N ALA A 87 0.78 -7.55 -4.81
CA ALA A 87 -0.43 -7.61 -4.00
C ALA A 87 -1.50 -8.42 -4.73
N LEU A 88 -2.26 -9.19 -3.95
CA LEU A 88 -3.41 -9.97 -4.41
C LEU A 88 -4.59 -9.64 -3.51
N THR A 89 -5.65 -9.09 -4.09
CA THR A 89 -6.81 -8.62 -3.32
C THR A 89 -8.12 -9.14 -3.92
N PRO A 90 -9.09 -9.64 -3.13
CA PRO A 90 -10.34 -10.16 -3.68
C PRO A 90 -11.21 -9.04 -4.29
N GLN A 91 -11.69 -9.21 -5.54
CA GLN A 91 -12.46 -8.17 -6.27
C GLN A 91 -13.86 -7.84 -5.70
N ARG A 92 -14.32 -8.53 -4.64
CA ARG A 92 -15.66 -8.32 -4.04
C ARG A 92 -15.65 -7.84 -2.58
N TRP A 93 -14.55 -7.27 -2.11
CA TRP A 93 -14.51 -6.66 -0.77
C TRP A 93 -15.09 -5.23 -0.80
N GLY A 94 -16.42 -5.14 -0.72
CA GLY A 94 -17.21 -3.95 -0.37
C GLY A 94 -16.67 -2.57 -0.80
N ARG A 95 -17.17 -2.06 -1.94
CA ARG A 95 -17.37 -0.63 -2.30
C ARG A 95 -16.24 0.41 -2.07
N TRP A 96 -15.06 0.02 -1.60
CA TRP A 96 -13.96 0.92 -1.32
C TRP A 96 -12.71 0.44 -2.04
N GLY A 97 -12.37 1.16 -3.11
CA GLY A 97 -11.02 1.16 -3.66
C GLY A 97 -10.78 0.17 -4.79
N ALA A 98 -11.58 0.22 -5.86
CA ALA A 98 -10.96 0.14 -7.17
C ALA A 98 -10.05 1.37 -7.31
N SER A 99 -8.87 1.33 -6.69
CA SER A 99 -7.82 2.29 -7.00
C SER A 99 -7.59 2.20 -8.50
N LYS A 100 -7.41 3.32 -9.20
CA LYS A 100 -7.06 3.41 -10.64
C LYS A 100 -5.67 2.80 -10.96
N ARG A 101 -5.29 1.71 -10.29
CA ARG A 101 -4.03 0.98 -10.47
C ARG A 101 -4.32 -0.21 -11.38
N GLN A 102 -3.47 -0.37 -12.38
CA GLN A 102 -3.58 -1.36 -13.44
C GLN A 102 -3.64 -2.78 -12.85
N ASP A 103 -4.76 -3.47 -13.11
CA ASP A 103 -4.92 -4.89 -12.77
C ASP A 103 -4.16 -5.75 -13.77
N LEU A 104 -3.36 -6.70 -13.27
CA LEU A 104 -2.56 -7.59 -14.09
C LEU A 104 -3.36 -8.85 -14.44
N GLN A 105 -3.67 -9.01 -15.73
CA GLN A 105 -4.37 -10.18 -16.24
C GLN A 105 -3.41 -11.37 -16.35
N VAL A 106 -3.66 -12.43 -15.59
CA VAL A 106 -2.84 -13.66 -15.60
C VAL A 106 -3.17 -14.53 -16.82
N GLY A 107 -4.38 -14.39 -17.37
CA GLY A 107 -4.89 -15.20 -18.48
C GLY A 107 -5.62 -16.44 -18.00
N GLN A 108 -6.24 -16.36 -16.82
CA GLN A 108 -7.02 -17.43 -16.18
C GLN A 108 -8.30 -16.81 -15.66
N SER A 109 -9.41 -17.00 -16.39
CA SER A 109 -10.69 -16.32 -16.11
C SER A 109 -11.12 -16.42 -14.65
N LEU A 110 -10.98 -17.60 -14.03
CA LEU A 110 -11.34 -17.79 -12.62
C LEU A 110 -10.54 -16.93 -11.65
N LEU A 111 -9.25 -16.70 -11.92
CA LEU A 111 -8.39 -15.87 -11.07
C LEU A 111 -8.57 -14.39 -11.37
N ASP A 112 -8.65 -14.04 -12.65
CA ASP A 112 -8.78 -12.67 -13.14
C ASP A 112 -10.14 -12.06 -12.72
N GLU A 113 -11.19 -12.88 -12.58
CA GLU A 113 -12.49 -12.45 -12.04
C GLU A 113 -12.54 -12.40 -10.50
N ALA A 114 -11.68 -13.17 -9.83
CA ALA A 114 -11.73 -13.31 -8.37
C ALA A 114 -10.80 -12.33 -7.65
N TYR A 115 -9.67 -11.98 -8.27
CA TYR A 115 -8.58 -11.26 -7.66
C TYR A 115 -8.12 -10.08 -8.52
N LEU A 116 -7.84 -8.97 -7.84
CA LEU A 116 -7.09 -7.85 -8.37
C LEU A 116 -5.62 -8.10 -8.03
N ILE A 117 -4.79 -8.19 -9.07
CA ILE A 117 -3.39 -8.56 -9.00
C ILE A 117 -2.55 -7.35 -9.40
N GLN A 118 -1.62 -6.96 -8.54
CA GLN A 118 -0.82 -5.75 -8.71
C GLN A 118 0.66 -6.04 -8.46
N GLY A 119 1.53 -5.23 -9.07
CA GLY A 119 2.98 -5.28 -8.85
C GLY A 119 3.71 -4.15 -9.57
N ALA A 120 4.85 -3.73 -9.02
CA ALA A 120 5.72 -2.74 -9.67
C ALA A 120 6.42 -3.33 -10.91
N ASN A 121 6.62 -4.65 -10.94
CA ASN A 121 7.14 -5.37 -12.10
C ASN A 121 6.09 -6.39 -12.60
N PRO A 122 5.26 -6.01 -13.59
CA PRO A 122 4.21 -6.86 -14.15
C PRO A 122 4.72 -8.21 -14.64
N ALA A 123 5.85 -8.23 -15.35
CA ALA A 123 6.40 -9.45 -15.93
C ALA A 123 6.83 -10.46 -14.85
N ALA A 124 7.45 -9.99 -13.76
CA ALA A 124 7.85 -10.83 -12.64
C ALA A 124 6.63 -11.41 -11.89
N VAL A 125 5.59 -10.60 -11.67
CA VAL A 125 4.35 -11.05 -11.04
C VAL A 125 3.61 -12.06 -11.92
N LEU A 126 3.46 -11.78 -13.22
CA LEU A 126 2.80 -12.70 -14.15
C LEU A 126 3.55 -14.04 -14.25
N ARG A 127 4.88 -14.01 -14.25
CA ARG A 127 5.69 -15.24 -14.24
C ARG A 127 5.43 -16.07 -12.98
N LEU A 128 5.46 -15.43 -11.81
CA LEU A 128 5.17 -16.08 -10.53
C LEU A 128 3.75 -16.67 -10.48
N MET A 129 2.75 -15.93 -10.96
CA MET A 129 1.34 -16.36 -10.95
C MET A 129 1.04 -17.45 -11.98
N LYS A 130 1.86 -17.56 -13.03
CA LYS A 130 1.73 -18.62 -14.05
C LYS A 130 2.35 -19.95 -13.62
N GLU A 131 3.14 -19.96 -12.55
CA GLU A 131 3.71 -21.20 -11.99
C GLU A 131 2.59 -22.17 -11.57
N PRO A 132 2.62 -23.44 -12.04
CA PRO A 132 1.53 -24.39 -11.79
C PRO A 132 1.20 -24.57 -10.31
N ALA A 133 2.22 -24.72 -9.46
CA ALA A 133 2.03 -24.93 -8.02
C ALA A 133 1.36 -23.73 -7.32
N VAL A 134 1.72 -22.50 -7.71
CA VAL A 134 1.12 -21.27 -7.17
C VAL A 134 -0.33 -21.16 -7.61
N ARG A 135 -0.58 -21.36 -8.90
CA ARG A 135 -1.91 -21.29 -9.50
C ARG A 135 -2.86 -22.33 -8.91
N GLU A 136 -2.45 -23.60 -8.83
CA GLU A 136 -3.27 -24.69 -8.30
C GLU A 136 -3.60 -24.50 -6.82
N ALA A 137 -2.62 -24.05 -6.01
CA ALA A 137 -2.87 -23.77 -4.60
C ALA A 137 -3.87 -22.61 -4.42
N LEU A 138 -3.75 -21.54 -5.22
CA LEU A 138 -4.69 -20.42 -5.17
C LEU A 138 -6.10 -20.81 -5.64
N LEU A 139 -6.21 -21.58 -6.72
CA LEU A 139 -7.49 -22.10 -7.22
C LEU A 139 -8.16 -23.03 -6.20
N THR A 140 -7.37 -23.87 -5.50
CA THR A 140 -7.89 -24.74 -4.43
C THR A 140 -8.54 -23.90 -3.32
N LEU A 141 -7.84 -22.85 -2.86
CA LEU A 141 -8.37 -21.93 -1.86
C LEU A 141 -9.66 -21.24 -2.35
N GLN A 142 -9.70 -20.82 -3.62
CA GLN A 142 -10.88 -20.21 -4.22
C GLN A 142 -12.07 -21.17 -4.29
N GLN A 143 -11.85 -22.43 -4.70
CA GLN A 143 -12.89 -23.46 -4.80
C GLN A 143 -13.51 -23.79 -3.44
N GLN A 144 -12.72 -23.74 -2.36
CA GLN A 144 -13.18 -23.84 -0.98
C GLN A 144 -13.92 -22.58 -0.50
N GLY A 145 -14.03 -21.55 -1.34
CA GLY A 145 -14.64 -20.27 -1.00
C GLY A 145 -13.77 -19.41 -0.07
N VAL A 146 -12.50 -19.76 0.11
CA VAL A 146 -11.54 -18.96 0.88
C VAL A 146 -11.09 -17.79 0.01
N ARG A 147 -11.26 -16.58 0.53
CA ARG A 147 -10.82 -15.35 -0.15
C ARG A 147 -9.56 -14.84 0.51
N VAL A 148 -8.44 -15.02 -0.17
CA VAL A 148 -7.13 -14.67 0.38
C VAL A 148 -6.73 -13.28 -0.07
N GLN A 149 -6.04 -12.55 0.80
CA GLN A 149 -5.44 -11.26 0.51
C GLN A 149 -3.94 -11.36 0.78
N LEU A 150 -3.11 -10.94 -0.16
CA LEU A 150 -1.68 -10.82 -0.02
C LEU A 150 -1.31 -9.34 -0.12
N VAL A 151 -0.66 -8.81 0.91
CA VAL A 151 -0.11 -7.45 0.91
C VAL A 151 1.29 -7.49 1.50
N GLY A 152 2.29 -7.16 0.68
CA GLY A 152 3.69 -7.29 1.07
C GLY A 152 4.03 -8.75 1.35
N GLN A 153 4.41 -9.07 2.59
CA GLN A 153 4.75 -10.42 3.04
C GLN A 153 3.65 -11.06 3.89
N GLU A 154 2.46 -10.47 3.93
CA GLU A 154 1.38 -10.95 4.78
C GLU A 154 0.27 -11.60 3.96
N LEU A 155 0.00 -12.86 4.27
CA LEU A 155 -1.12 -13.61 3.71
C LEU A 155 -2.28 -13.59 4.72
N LEU A 156 -3.38 -12.97 4.34
CA LEU A 156 -4.56 -12.76 5.16
C LEU A 156 -5.73 -13.57 4.62
N ALA A 157 -6.39 -14.34 5.48
CA ALA A 157 -7.61 -15.06 5.14
C ALA A 157 -8.67 -14.90 6.25
N PRO A 158 -9.90 -14.50 5.94
CA PRO A 158 -10.99 -14.56 6.89
C PRO A 158 -11.39 -16.03 7.12
N VAL A 159 -11.59 -16.42 8.38
CA VAL A 159 -12.18 -17.73 8.67
C VAL A 159 -13.69 -17.60 8.60
N ARG A 160 -14.32 -18.32 7.68
CA ARG A 160 -15.78 -18.27 7.46
C ARG A 160 -16.50 -19.21 8.42
N GLY A 161 -17.71 -18.81 8.79
CA GLY A 161 -18.61 -19.63 9.61
C GLY A 161 -18.20 -19.71 11.08
N ASP A 162 -18.63 -20.78 11.74
CA ASP A 162 -18.24 -21.06 13.12
C ASP A 162 -16.77 -21.49 13.16
N PHE A 163 -15.96 -20.74 13.90
CA PHE A 163 -14.54 -20.99 14.08
C PHE A 163 -14.33 -22.32 14.84
N ASN A 164 -14.13 -23.41 14.09
CA ASN A 164 -13.88 -24.75 14.60
C ASN A 164 -12.43 -25.18 14.34
N GLU A 165 -11.98 -26.23 15.02
CA GLU A 165 -10.60 -26.73 14.93
C GLU A 165 -10.25 -27.23 13.52
N GLU A 166 -11.12 -28.03 12.93
CA GLU A 166 -10.89 -28.73 11.66
C GLU A 166 -10.77 -27.75 10.49
N THR A 167 -11.70 -26.80 10.38
CA THR A 167 -11.68 -25.72 9.39
C THR A 167 -10.45 -24.83 9.57
N CYS A 168 -10.03 -24.55 10.81
CA CYS A 168 -8.80 -23.79 11.04
C CYS A 168 -7.55 -24.55 10.61
N ARG A 169 -7.45 -25.84 10.95
CA ARG A 169 -6.32 -26.69 10.54
C ARG A 169 -6.28 -26.88 9.01
N ALA A 170 -7.44 -27.07 8.37
CA ALA A 170 -7.54 -27.18 6.92
C ALA A 170 -7.09 -25.87 6.26
N LEU A 171 -7.62 -24.73 6.72
CA LEU A 171 -7.24 -23.43 6.21
C LEU A 171 -5.74 -23.12 6.43
N LEU A 172 -5.19 -23.42 7.61
CA LEU A 172 -3.75 -23.27 7.88
C LEU A 172 -2.89 -24.11 6.93
N ARG A 173 -3.31 -25.35 6.68
CA ARG A 173 -2.62 -26.25 5.76
C ARG A 173 -2.63 -25.72 4.34
N ASP A 174 -3.77 -25.24 3.86
CA ASP A 174 -3.94 -24.76 2.49
C ASP A 174 -3.23 -23.41 2.27
N LEU A 175 -3.28 -22.51 3.26
CA LEU A 175 -2.50 -21.27 3.26
C LEU A 175 -0.99 -21.54 3.32
N ALA A 176 -0.54 -22.49 4.14
CA ALA A 176 0.87 -22.87 4.19
C ALA A 176 1.33 -23.51 2.88
N ARG A 177 0.48 -24.31 2.21
CA ARG A 177 0.77 -24.85 0.88
C ARG A 177 0.92 -23.73 -0.15
N PHE A 178 0.00 -22.76 -0.15
CA PHE A 178 0.10 -21.60 -1.04
C PHE A 178 1.34 -20.74 -0.74
N ALA A 179 1.64 -20.52 0.54
CA ALA A 179 2.83 -19.80 0.99
C ALA A 179 4.13 -20.47 0.54
N SER A 180 4.24 -21.79 0.72
CA SER A 180 5.42 -22.55 0.27
C SER A 180 5.56 -22.52 -1.25
N ALA A 181 4.45 -22.67 -1.99
CA ALA A 181 4.47 -22.58 -3.46
C ALA A 181 4.95 -21.20 -3.94
N LEU A 182 4.48 -20.12 -3.32
CA LEU A 182 4.94 -18.76 -3.61
C LEU A 182 6.42 -18.58 -3.31
N ARG A 183 6.88 -19.08 -2.16
CA ARG A 183 8.29 -18.99 -1.75
C ARG A 183 9.19 -19.72 -2.74
N GLU A 184 8.91 -21.00 -2.99
CA GLU A 184 9.70 -21.85 -3.88
C GLU A 184 9.75 -21.29 -5.31
N ALA A 185 8.62 -20.78 -5.82
CA ALA A 185 8.59 -20.15 -7.13
C ALA A 185 9.38 -18.84 -7.17
N ALA A 186 9.23 -17.98 -6.15
CA ALA A 186 9.99 -16.73 -6.07
C ALA A 186 11.49 -16.97 -5.97
N GLU A 187 11.93 -17.93 -5.16
CA GLU A 187 13.33 -18.33 -5.01
C GLU A 187 13.91 -18.91 -6.30
N ARG A 188 13.18 -19.80 -6.98
CA ARG A 188 13.59 -20.35 -8.29
C ARG A 188 13.78 -19.24 -9.33
N HIS A 189 12.84 -18.31 -9.44
CA HIS A 189 12.96 -17.21 -10.40
C HIS A 189 14.11 -16.25 -10.07
N ARG A 190 14.42 -16.03 -8.79
CA ARG A 190 15.60 -15.27 -8.37
C ARG A 190 16.88 -15.96 -8.77
N ALA A 191 17.01 -17.25 -8.43
CA ALA A 191 18.18 -18.05 -8.80
C ALA A 191 18.40 -18.06 -10.32
N GLN A 192 17.33 -18.18 -11.11
CA GLN A 192 17.39 -18.08 -12.58
C GLN A 192 17.83 -16.70 -13.05
N ALA A 193 17.31 -15.62 -12.46
CA ALA A 193 17.68 -14.26 -12.83
C ALA A 193 19.14 -13.95 -12.46
N ASP A 194 19.62 -14.45 -11.33
CA ASP A 194 21.00 -14.27 -10.90
C ASP A 194 21.96 -15.07 -11.78
N ALA A 195 21.64 -16.34 -12.08
CA ALA A 195 22.41 -17.15 -13.03
C ALA A 195 22.48 -16.53 -14.43
N ALA A 196 21.36 -15.97 -14.94
CA ALA A 196 21.34 -15.28 -16.23
C ALA A 196 22.21 -14.02 -16.23
N ARG A 197 22.25 -13.27 -15.12
CA ARG A 197 23.13 -12.10 -14.97
C ARG A 197 24.59 -12.49 -14.95
N ASP A 198 24.93 -13.59 -14.29
CA ASP A 198 26.31 -14.07 -14.20
C ASP A 198 26.79 -14.66 -15.54
N ALA A 199 25.93 -15.39 -16.26
CA ALA A 199 26.21 -15.86 -17.62
C ALA A 199 26.43 -14.70 -18.60
N ALA A 200 25.56 -13.68 -18.57
CA ALA A 200 25.71 -12.47 -19.39
C ALA A 200 27.00 -11.69 -19.05
N ARG A 201 27.49 -11.76 -17.81
CA ARG A 201 28.78 -11.16 -17.42
C ARG A 201 29.98 -11.97 -17.93
N SER A 202 29.84 -13.29 -18.09
CA SER A 202 30.92 -14.15 -18.60
C SER A 202 31.05 -14.18 -20.12
N GLU A 203 29.99 -13.86 -20.87
CA GLU A 203 29.95 -13.96 -22.34
C GLU A 203 30.34 -12.66 -23.08
N ILE A 204 30.54 -11.54 -22.37
CA ILE A 204 30.96 -10.29 -23.00
C ILE A 204 32.50 -10.25 -23.07
N PRO A 205 33.14 -10.44 -24.25
CA PRO A 205 34.54 -10.10 -24.41
C PRO A 205 34.71 -8.60 -24.15
N VAL A 206 35.69 -8.25 -23.33
CA VAL A 206 36.08 -6.86 -23.04
C VAL A 206 36.57 -6.21 -24.34
N ILE A 207 35.64 -5.70 -25.14
CA ILE A 207 35.91 -4.93 -26.35
C ILE A 207 35.28 -3.56 -26.16
N GLY A 208 36.13 -2.54 -26.12
CA GLY A 208 35.73 -1.15 -26.24
C GLY A 208 34.96 -0.64 -25.03
N SER A 209 35.70 -0.10 -24.08
CA SER A 209 35.19 0.75 -23.00
C SER A 209 34.27 1.86 -23.57
N ARG A 210 32.96 1.62 -23.59
CA ARG A 210 32.05 2.67 -23.14
C ARG A 210 32.35 2.80 -21.67
N HIS A 211 33.18 3.77 -21.31
CA HIS A 211 33.37 4.13 -19.92
C HIS A 211 31.99 4.28 -19.28
N PRO A 212 31.61 3.45 -18.30
CA PRO A 212 30.63 3.92 -17.34
C PRO A 212 31.27 5.17 -16.74
N LEU A 213 30.63 6.33 -16.93
CA LEU A 213 31.10 7.62 -16.39
C LEU A 213 31.20 7.61 -14.85
N PHE A 214 30.96 6.49 -14.19
CA PHE A 214 31.26 6.25 -12.80
C PHE A 214 31.90 4.87 -12.64
N ALA A 215 33.20 4.80 -12.96
CA ALA A 215 34.06 3.77 -12.38
C ALA A 215 34.02 3.93 -10.85
N ARG A 216 34.21 2.83 -10.13
CA ARG A 216 34.09 2.63 -8.68
C ARG A 216 35.01 3.51 -7.79
N GLY A 217 35.53 4.63 -8.28
CA GLY A 217 36.45 5.55 -7.59
C GLY A 217 35.79 6.75 -6.90
N ASP A 218 34.69 7.31 -7.41
CA ASP A 218 34.26 8.65 -6.96
C ASP A 218 33.01 8.66 -6.09
N PHE A 219 32.98 7.80 -5.06
CA PHE A 219 31.95 7.89 -4.01
C PHE A 219 31.97 9.25 -3.29
N GLN A 220 33.13 9.91 -3.20
CA GLN A 220 33.28 11.24 -2.62
C GLN A 220 32.69 12.34 -3.51
N GLU A 221 32.84 12.23 -4.84
CA GLU A 221 32.29 13.20 -5.80
C GLU A 221 30.78 13.04 -5.93
N LEU A 222 30.26 11.80 -5.94
CA LEU A 222 28.83 11.52 -5.84
C LEU A 222 28.23 12.02 -4.51
N ALA A 223 28.94 11.86 -3.39
CA ALA A 223 28.50 12.39 -2.11
C ALA A 223 28.48 13.93 -2.11
N ARG A 224 29.47 14.58 -2.73
CA ARG A 224 29.53 16.03 -2.90
C ARG A 224 28.39 16.55 -3.79
N LEU A 225 28.13 15.90 -4.93
CA LEU A 225 27.03 16.25 -5.83
C LEU A 225 25.66 16.08 -5.17
N ARG A 226 25.48 15.03 -4.35
CA ARG A 226 24.27 14.86 -3.53
C ARG A 226 24.13 15.91 -2.44
N ALA A 227 25.23 16.31 -1.81
CA ALA A 227 25.21 17.38 -0.81
C ALA A 227 24.84 18.73 -1.44
N GLU A 228 25.45 19.07 -2.58
CA GLU A 228 25.15 20.32 -3.32
C GLU A 228 23.71 20.35 -3.84
N PHE A 229 23.19 19.22 -4.36
CA PHE A 229 21.78 19.13 -4.75
C PHE A 229 20.84 19.19 -3.55
N GLY A 230 21.19 18.51 -2.45
CA GLY A 230 20.45 18.54 -1.20
C GLY A 230 20.32 19.97 -0.65
N GLU A 231 21.39 20.74 -0.69
CA GLU A 231 21.41 22.14 -0.26
C GLU A 231 20.57 23.05 -1.18
N ARG A 232 20.68 22.88 -2.50
CA ARG A 232 19.84 23.64 -3.45
C ARG A 232 18.36 23.29 -3.29
N TRP A 233 18.05 22.03 -3.05
CA TRP A 233 16.69 21.54 -2.84
C TRP A 233 16.09 22.03 -1.51
N THR A 234 16.87 22.07 -0.43
CA THR A 234 16.41 22.62 0.86
C THR A 234 16.18 24.12 0.76
N ARG A 235 17.06 24.88 0.11
CA ARG A 235 16.85 26.32 -0.15
C ARG A 235 15.62 26.57 -1.02
N HIS A 236 15.45 25.79 -2.10
CA HIS A 236 14.27 25.87 -2.96
C HIS A 236 12.98 25.61 -2.18
N LYS A 237 12.95 24.54 -1.36
CA LYS A 237 11.80 24.25 -0.49
C LYS A 237 11.55 25.34 0.54
N ALA A 238 12.60 25.86 1.16
CA ALA A 238 12.48 26.93 2.15
C ALA A 238 11.88 28.19 1.51
N LEU A 239 12.32 28.56 0.31
CA LEU A 239 11.80 29.72 -0.43
C LEU A 239 10.35 29.51 -0.91
N VAL A 240 10.03 28.34 -1.46
CA VAL A 240 8.65 28.02 -1.87
C VAL A 240 7.70 27.99 -0.67
N PHE A 241 8.14 27.41 0.46
CA PHE A 241 7.34 27.38 1.68
C PHE A 241 7.19 28.78 2.29
N ALA A 242 8.26 29.57 2.34
CA ALA A 242 8.21 30.96 2.79
C ALA A 242 7.25 31.79 1.92
N GLY A 243 7.29 31.64 0.60
CA GLY A 243 6.34 32.28 -0.32
C GLY A 243 4.89 31.87 -0.07
N GLY A 244 4.64 30.58 0.15
CA GLY A 244 3.31 30.09 0.53
C GLY A 244 2.80 30.66 1.85
N VAL A 245 3.67 30.76 2.86
CA VAL A 245 3.34 31.35 4.17
C VAL A 245 3.07 32.84 4.06
N VAL A 246 3.90 33.60 3.33
CA VAL A 246 3.65 35.03 3.07
C VAL A 246 2.32 35.22 2.34
N GLY A 247 2.03 34.40 1.34
CA GLY A 247 0.74 34.43 0.63
C GLY A 247 -0.45 34.17 1.54
N LEU A 248 -0.34 33.22 2.47
CA LEU A 248 -1.37 32.94 3.47
C LEU A 248 -1.55 34.07 4.48
N VAL A 249 -0.46 34.68 4.95
CA VAL A 249 -0.51 35.79 5.90
C VAL A 249 -1.11 37.04 5.25
N VAL A 250 -0.61 37.42 4.06
CA VAL A 250 -1.14 38.57 3.31
C VAL A 250 -2.59 38.35 2.93
N GLY A 251 -2.94 37.15 2.44
CA GLY A 251 -4.33 36.78 2.16
C GLY A 251 -5.22 36.82 3.39
N GLY A 252 -4.74 36.31 4.53
CA GLY A 252 -5.45 36.35 5.81
C GLY A 252 -5.70 37.77 6.31
N VAL A 253 -4.69 38.65 6.21
CA VAL A 253 -4.82 40.07 6.58
C VAL A 253 -5.79 40.80 5.63
N LEU A 254 -5.67 40.60 4.32
CA LEU A 254 -6.60 41.18 3.34
C LEU A 254 -8.05 40.72 3.57
N TRP A 255 -8.26 39.43 3.88
CA TRP A 255 -9.57 38.91 4.23
C TRP A 255 -10.11 39.54 5.53
N PHE A 256 -9.26 39.68 6.54
CA PHE A 256 -9.64 40.30 7.81
C PHE A 256 -10.04 41.77 7.65
N VAL A 257 -9.28 42.54 6.85
CA VAL A 257 -9.59 43.94 6.51
C VAL A 257 -10.87 44.03 5.67
N ALA A 258 -11.03 43.18 4.65
CA ALA A 258 -12.21 43.14 3.81
C ALA A 258 -13.49 42.79 4.59
N ARG A 259 -13.37 42.01 5.67
CA ARG A 259 -14.50 41.68 6.55
C ARG A 259 -15.04 42.91 7.31
N GLY A 260 -14.20 43.91 7.57
CA GLY A 260 -14.53 45.11 8.34
C GLY A 260 -15.02 46.30 7.53
N MET A 261 -14.99 46.26 6.18
CA MET A 261 -15.46 47.36 5.34
C MET A 261 -16.96 47.25 5.02
N PRO A 262 -17.71 48.37 4.93
CA PRO A 262 -19.12 48.37 4.55
C PRO A 262 -19.28 47.79 3.14
N ARG A 263 -20.17 46.82 3.01
CA ARG A 263 -20.30 46.00 1.79
C ARG A 263 -21.27 46.65 0.80
N PRO A 264 -20.92 46.76 -0.48
CA PRO A 264 -21.90 47.05 -1.52
C PRO A 264 -22.88 45.87 -1.65
N GLU A 265 -24.15 46.15 -1.90
CA GLU A 265 -25.19 45.13 -2.02
C GLU A 265 -24.88 44.13 -3.15
N GLY A 266 -25.04 42.84 -2.87
CA GLY A 266 -24.87 41.74 -3.84
C GLY A 266 -23.50 41.04 -3.86
N TRP A 267 -22.54 41.45 -3.03
CA TRP A 267 -21.24 40.79 -2.96
C TRP A 267 -21.22 39.60 -2.00
N ASP A 268 -21.03 38.39 -2.52
CA ASP A 268 -20.81 37.18 -1.74
C ASP A 268 -19.31 36.91 -1.55
N LEU A 269 -18.81 37.14 -0.33
CA LEU A 269 -17.41 36.97 0.06
C LEU A 269 -17.05 35.53 0.47
N THR A 270 -18.00 34.59 0.38
CA THR A 270 -17.76 33.18 0.75
C THR A 270 -16.65 32.52 -0.09
N GLY A 271 -16.42 33.01 -1.32
CA GLY A 271 -15.35 32.53 -2.21
C GLY A 271 -13.98 33.19 -2.01
N LEU A 272 -13.89 34.30 -1.27
CA LEU A 272 -12.63 35.06 -1.10
C LEU A 272 -11.49 34.22 -0.49
N PRO A 273 -11.71 33.39 0.55
CA PRO A 273 -10.66 32.53 1.11
C PRO A 273 -10.13 31.51 0.08
N VAL A 274 -11.02 31.00 -0.78
CA VAL A 274 -10.67 30.03 -1.83
C VAL A 274 -9.87 30.73 -2.93
N ALA A 275 -10.27 31.94 -3.34
CA ALA A 275 -9.54 32.73 -4.32
C ALA A 275 -8.14 33.13 -3.82
N LEU A 276 -8.01 33.51 -2.54
CA LEU A 276 -6.71 33.86 -1.94
C LEU A 276 -5.78 32.64 -1.80
N LEU A 277 -6.32 31.48 -1.44
CA LEU A 277 -5.56 30.21 -1.47
C LEU A 277 -5.08 29.87 -2.89
N PHE A 278 -5.94 30.09 -3.90
CA PHE A 278 -5.60 29.82 -5.30
C PHE A 278 -4.52 30.79 -5.82
N ILE A 279 -4.59 32.07 -5.47
CA ILE A 279 -3.56 33.07 -5.80
C ILE A 279 -2.24 32.74 -5.10
N GLY A 280 -2.27 32.39 -3.81
CA GLY A 280 -1.08 31.97 -3.06
C GLY A 280 -0.42 30.73 -3.66
N ALA A 281 -1.22 29.73 -4.05
CA ALA A 281 -0.72 28.55 -4.75
C ALA A 281 -0.14 28.88 -6.13
N SER A 282 -0.76 29.80 -6.87
CA SER A 282 -0.30 30.24 -8.19
C SER A 282 1.01 31.04 -8.12
N VAL A 283 1.17 31.91 -7.13
CA VAL A 283 2.43 32.65 -6.89
C VAL A 283 3.53 31.69 -6.43
N ALA A 284 3.23 30.76 -5.53
CA ALA A 284 4.18 29.71 -5.13
C ALA A 284 4.59 28.85 -6.32
N GLN A 285 3.67 28.51 -7.22
CA GLN A 285 3.95 27.78 -8.46
C GLN A 285 4.82 28.61 -9.42
N ALA A 286 4.50 29.89 -9.63
CA ALA A 286 5.28 30.79 -10.50
C ALA A 286 6.71 31.00 -9.98
N TRP A 287 6.89 31.17 -8.67
CA TRP A 287 8.23 31.22 -8.06
C TRP A 287 8.96 29.89 -8.15
N SER A 288 8.24 28.78 -7.97
CA SER A 288 8.76 27.43 -8.14
C SER A 288 9.25 27.17 -9.57
N ILE A 289 8.62 27.81 -10.58
CA ILE A 289 9.06 27.79 -11.99
C ILE A 289 10.27 28.70 -12.22
N HIS A 290 10.31 29.87 -11.57
CA HIS A 290 11.39 30.85 -11.73
C HIS A 290 12.73 30.37 -11.14
N TYR A 291 12.70 29.68 -9.99
CA TYR A 291 13.87 29.03 -9.42
C TYR A 291 14.01 27.61 -9.98
N GLN A 292 14.56 27.52 -11.19
CA GLN A 292 14.80 26.25 -11.88
C GLN A 292 15.74 25.37 -11.05
N LEU A 293 15.36 24.10 -10.88
CA LEU A 293 16.20 23.11 -10.24
C LEU A 293 17.05 22.46 -11.33
N LEU A 294 18.27 22.95 -11.50
CA LEU A 294 19.19 22.37 -12.48
C LEU A 294 19.88 21.15 -11.89
N CYS A 295 19.94 20.07 -12.68
CA CYS A 295 20.74 18.91 -12.35
C CYS A 295 22.22 19.31 -12.31
N PRO A 296 22.97 19.00 -11.22
CA PRO A 296 24.38 19.41 -11.11
C PRO A 296 25.29 18.66 -12.09
N SER A 297 24.85 17.53 -12.65
CA SER A 297 25.64 16.75 -13.61
C SER A 297 25.38 17.16 -15.06
N CYS A 298 24.12 17.33 -15.47
CA CYS A 298 23.79 17.63 -16.87
C CYS A 298 23.32 19.08 -17.11
N GLY A 299 23.19 19.90 -16.06
CA GLY A 299 22.80 21.31 -16.16
C GLY A 299 21.34 21.57 -16.55
N ASN A 300 20.57 20.53 -16.90
CA ASN A 300 19.18 20.66 -17.33
C ASN A 300 18.21 20.77 -16.15
N ASP A 301 17.08 21.47 -16.38
CA ASP A 301 16.00 21.57 -15.39
C ASP A 301 15.37 20.19 -15.15
N VAL A 302 15.47 19.67 -13.93
CA VAL A 302 14.93 18.36 -13.58
C VAL A 302 13.40 18.30 -13.69
N ARG A 303 12.70 19.42 -13.87
CA ARG A 303 11.25 19.47 -14.03
C ARG A 303 10.78 19.48 -15.49
N HIS A 304 11.66 19.76 -16.44
CA HIS A 304 11.28 19.90 -17.84
C HIS A 304 11.58 18.61 -18.61
N VAL A 305 10.61 17.71 -18.71
CA VAL A 305 10.71 16.55 -19.59
C VAL A 305 10.06 16.94 -20.92
N GLU A 306 10.81 16.88 -22.02
CA GLU A 306 10.22 17.06 -23.36
C GLU A 306 9.13 15.98 -23.55
N PRO A 307 7.89 16.37 -23.90
CA PRO A 307 6.83 15.41 -24.11
C PRO A 307 7.20 14.53 -25.31
N ASP A 308 7.17 13.21 -25.11
CA ASP A 308 7.42 12.25 -26.18
C ASP A 308 6.31 12.43 -27.25
N PRO A 309 6.66 12.70 -28.53
CA PRO A 309 5.67 12.91 -29.59
C PRO A 309 4.78 11.70 -29.86
N LEU A 310 5.05 10.54 -29.22
CA LEU A 310 4.24 9.33 -29.31
C LEU A 310 3.24 9.14 -28.16
N THR A 311 3.25 10.01 -27.13
CA THR A 311 2.24 9.99 -26.06
C THR A 311 1.02 10.82 -26.44
N PRO A 312 -0.21 10.25 -26.42
CA PRO A 312 -1.42 11.00 -26.72
C PRO A 312 -1.66 12.11 -25.70
N ASP A 313 -1.98 13.31 -26.20
CA ASP A 313 -2.24 14.52 -25.42
C ASP A 313 -3.21 14.26 -24.26
N GLY A 314 -2.68 14.21 -23.03
CA GLY A 314 -3.48 14.15 -21.81
C GLY A 314 -2.96 13.22 -20.71
N GLU A 315 -1.94 12.41 -20.94
CA GLU A 315 -1.34 11.61 -19.87
C GLU A 315 -0.35 12.44 -19.01
N ASP A 316 -0.77 12.61 -17.76
CA ASP A 316 -0.01 12.94 -16.56
C ASP A 316 1.47 13.27 -16.79
N GLN A 317 1.80 14.56 -16.64
CA GLN A 317 3.16 14.96 -16.31
C GLN A 317 3.68 14.04 -15.20
N PRO A 318 4.81 13.35 -15.39
CA PRO A 318 5.30 12.41 -14.39
C PRO A 318 5.39 13.14 -13.06
N ALA A 319 4.66 12.64 -12.05
CA ALA A 319 4.81 13.12 -10.69
C ALA A 319 6.28 12.90 -10.34
N LEU A 320 7.07 13.97 -10.45
CA LEU A 320 8.51 14.01 -10.31
C LEU A 320 8.91 13.43 -8.95
N SER A 321 9.08 12.12 -8.87
CA SER A 321 9.92 11.52 -7.86
C SER A 321 11.34 11.94 -8.24
N LEU A 322 11.77 13.07 -7.70
CA LEU A 322 13.11 13.68 -7.86
C LEU A 322 14.26 12.78 -7.35
N ASP A 323 14.04 11.48 -7.20
CA ASP A 323 15.06 10.53 -6.80
C ASP A 323 16.07 10.29 -7.94
N ARG A 324 15.68 10.57 -9.20
CA ARG A 324 16.55 10.53 -10.36
C ARG A 324 16.33 11.73 -11.30
N CYS A 325 17.40 12.17 -11.96
CA CYS A 325 17.31 13.18 -13.01
C CYS A 325 16.69 12.56 -14.27
N PRO A 326 15.60 13.11 -14.84
CA PRO A 326 14.95 12.53 -16.01
C PRO A 326 15.83 12.57 -17.28
N HIS A 327 16.81 13.47 -17.33
CA HIS A 327 17.71 13.62 -18.50
C HIS A 327 18.95 12.73 -18.49
N CYS A 328 19.50 12.39 -17.32
CA CYS A 328 20.77 11.67 -17.21
C CYS A 328 20.72 10.47 -16.26
N ASP A 329 19.53 10.14 -15.74
CA ASP A 329 19.24 9.08 -14.76
C ASP A 329 20.10 9.13 -13.49
N LEU A 330 20.81 10.25 -13.24
CA LEU A 330 21.61 10.44 -12.04
C LEU A 330 20.70 10.38 -10.81
N ARG A 331 21.05 9.53 -9.86
CA ARG A 331 20.33 9.39 -8.60
C ARG A 331 20.60 10.59 -7.67
N LEU A 332 19.65 11.51 -7.61
CA LEU A 332 19.72 12.76 -6.86
C LEU A 332 19.46 12.56 -5.35
N ARG A 333 18.94 11.39 -4.95
CA ARG A 333 18.73 10.96 -3.56
C ARG A 333 19.28 9.57 -3.25
#